data_AF-A0A2T7DV93-F1
#
_entry.id   AF-A0A2T7DV93-F1
#
_cell.length_a   1.000
_cell.length_b   1.000
_cell.length_c   1.000
_cell.angle_alpha   90.00
_cell.angle_beta   90.00
_cell.angle_gamma   90.00
#
_symmetry.space_group_name_H-M   'P 1'
#
loop_
_entity.id
_entity.type
_entity.pdbx_description
1 polymer ?
#
loop_
_entity_poly.entity_id
_entity_poly.type
_entity_poly.pdbx_seq_one_letter_code
_entity_poly.pdbx_strand_id
1 'polypeptide(L)'
;MTAIADDCVLRKPTDDSKDHRSWRTRVASFSVDLAALEGLNATAGRTVSPGFVLAVRVENPRVLVPWCCAGGQAVVSYGGVSLAWGPVPRFCALSKGAAELAVAAKGRGVGLSDDLRRTFAAEWNAGTARAVVEMKLFYLDNGWSNTPAYKGVSLVWRQLTLPGQGAP
;
A
#
# COMPACT_ATOMS: atom_id res chain seq x y z
N MET A 1 6.17 -6.89 -17.41
CA MET A 1 5.54 -6.55 -16.12
C MET A 1 5.34 -5.05 -16.08
N THR A 2 4.14 -4.59 -16.41
CA THR A 2 3.83 -3.16 -16.55
C THR A 2 3.43 -2.64 -15.18
N ALA A 3 4.31 -1.86 -14.55
CA ALA A 3 3.98 -1.13 -13.33
C ALA A 3 2.88 -0.13 -13.68
N ILE A 4 1.69 -0.35 -13.15
CA ILE A 4 0.57 0.58 -13.30
C ILE A 4 0.90 1.80 -12.43
N ALA A 5 1.36 2.87 -13.07
CA ALA A 5 1.58 4.15 -12.43
C ALA A 5 0.22 4.82 -12.23
N ASP A 6 -0.33 4.73 -11.02
CA ASP A 6 -1.51 5.48 -10.61
C ASP A 6 -1.16 6.46 -9.50
N ASP A 7 -1.73 7.65 -9.64
CA ASP A 7 -1.47 8.87 -8.89
C ASP A 7 -1.45 8.64 -7.37
N CYS A 8 -0.31 8.94 -6.75
CA CYS A 8 -0.32 9.34 -5.35
C CYS A 8 -1.09 10.67 -5.25
N VAL A 9 -2.39 10.60 -4.96
CA VAL A 9 -3.22 11.78 -4.74
C VAL A 9 -2.77 12.44 -3.44
N LEU A 10 -1.78 13.32 -3.53
CA LEU A 10 -1.52 14.34 -2.53
C LEU A 10 -2.73 15.26 -2.52
N ARG A 11 -3.51 15.25 -1.44
CA ARG A 11 -4.48 16.34 -1.23
C ARG A 11 -3.68 17.64 -1.23
N LYS A 12 -3.94 18.49 -2.22
CA LYS A 12 -3.28 19.78 -2.35
C LYS A 12 -3.54 20.59 -1.06
N PRO A 13 -2.53 21.31 -0.54
CA PRO A 13 -2.82 22.43 0.35
C PRO A 13 -3.74 23.39 -0.41
N THR A 14 -4.73 23.93 0.27
CA THR A 14 -5.54 25.07 -0.17
C THR A 14 -4.63 26.28 -0.31
N ASP A 15 -3.92 26.39 -1.43
CA ASP A 15 -3.24 27.63 -1.81
C ASP A 15 -3.21 27.76 -3.34
N ASP A 16 -3.98 28.73 -3.83
CA ASP A 16 -4.25 29.08 -5.22
C ASP A 16 -3.07 29.86 -5.85
N SER A 17 -1.86 29.29 -5.81
CA SER A 17 -0.71 29.91 -6.49
C SER A 17 -0.63 29.45 -7.96
N LYS A 18 -1.02 30.37 -8.85
CA LYS A 18 -0.98 30.27 -10.32
C LYS A 18 0.46 30.06 -10.84
N ASP A 19 0.90 28.82 -10.96
CA ASP A 19 2.09 28.48 -11.75
C ASP A 19 2.00 27.05 -12.32
N HIS A 20 1.13 26.88 -13.32
CA HIS A 20 0.63 25.58 -13.78
C HIS A 20 1.59 24.79 -14.70
N ARG A 21 2.80 25.26 -15.00
CA ARG A 21 3.63 24.69 -16.09
C ARG A 21 4.86 23.87 -15.67
N SER A 22 5.30 23.89 -14.41
CA SER A 22 6.57 23.24 -14.00
C SER A 22 6.45 22.20 -12.87
N TRP A 23 5.35 22.22 -12.11
CA TRP A 23 5.16 21.36 -10.95
C TRP A 23 4.35 20.10 -11.29
N ARG A 24 4.84 19.29 -12.24
CA ARG A 24 4.55 17.85 -12.14
C ARG A 24 5.20 17.40 -10.84
N THR A 25 4.43 17.41 -9.77
CA THR A 25 4.86 17.06 -8.42
C THR A 25 5.68 15.78 -8.54
N ARG A 26 6.99 15.86 -8.28
CA ARG A 26 7.87 14.69 -8.24
C ARG A 26 7.55 13.94 -6.95
N VAL A 27 6.39 13.29 -6.94
CA VAL A 27 5.90 12.45 -5.86
C VAL A 27 6.66 11.12 -5.91
N ALA A 28 6.91 10.53 -4.75
CA ALA A 28 7.49 9.20 -4.71
C ALA A 28 6.55 8.18 -5.38
N SER A 29 7.13 7.24 -6.12
CA SER A 29 6.40 6.10 -6.69
C SER A 29 6.39 4.96 -5.68
N PHE A 30 5.27 4.25 -5.57
CA PHE A 30 5.10 3.12 -4.65
C PHE A 30 4.73 1.85 -5.42
N SER A 31 5.54 0.82 -5.25
CA SER A 31 5.22 -0.55 -5.68
C SER A 31 4.96 -1.40 -4.44
N VAL A 32 3.96 -2.27 -4.49
CA VAL A 32 3.57 -3.15 -3.38
C VAL A 32 3.40 -4.55 -3.94
N ASP A 33 4.15 -5.49 -3.39
CA ASP A 33 4.13 -6.90 -3.74
C ASP A 33 3.86 -7.75 -2.48
N LEU A 34 3.34 -8.95 -2.68
CA LEU A 34 3.15 -9.91 -1.60
C LEU A 34 4.45 -10.68 -1.38
N ALA A 35 5.03 -10.55 -0.19
CA ALA A 35 6.23 -11.30 0.19
C ALA A 35 5.89 -12.63 0.87
N ALA A 36 4.86 -12.65 1.73
CA ALA A 36 4.39 -13.87 2.38
C ALA A 36 2.91 -13.79 2.75
N LEU A 37 2.26 -14.95 2.80
CA LEU A 37 0.86 -15.10 3.18
C LEU A 37 0.70 -16.34 4.06
N GLU A 38 0.06 -16.16 5.21
CA GLU A 38 -0.17 -17.21 6.20
C GLU A 38 -1.61 -17.16 6.70
N GLY A 39 -2.16 -18.30 7.16
CA GLY A 39 -3.46 -18.34 7.84
C GLY A 39 -4.69 -17.95 7.00
N LEU A 40 -4.50 -17.66 5.70
CA LEU A 40 -5.59 -17.44 4.75
C LEU A 40 -5.91 -18.78 4.09
N ASN A 41 -6.91 -19.48 4.65
CA ASN A 41 -7.41 -20.70 4.05
C ASN A 41 -8.85 -20.48 3.57
N ALA A 42 -9.04 -20.50 2.24
CA ALA A 42 -10.33 -20.23 1.61
C ALA A 42 -11.42 -21.25 1.94
N THR A 43 -11.04 -22.46 2.39
CA THR A 43 -11.97 -23.51 2.85
C THR A 43 -12.13 -23.54 4.37
N ALA A 44 -11.35 -22.78 5.15
CA ALA A 44 -11.43 -22.79 6.60
C ALA A 44 -12.55 -21.88 7.12
N GLY A 45 -13.58 -22.50 7.71
CA GLY A 45 -14.55 -21.85 8.61
C GLY A 45 -15.27 -20.61 8.08
N ARG A 46 -16.08 -19.98 8.93
CA ARG A 46 -16.66 -18.65 8.67
C ARG A 46 -15.68 -17.51 8.96
N THR A 47 -14.55 -17.84 9.57
CA THR A 47 -13.65 -16.89 10.19
C THR A 47 -12.21 -17.24 9.85
N VAL A 48 -11.48 -16.27 9.30
CA VAL A 48 -10.07 -16.41 8.93
C VAL A 48 -9.20 -15.48 9.76
N SER A 49 -7.94 -15.85 10.00
CA SER A 49 -6.97 -14.99 10.69
C SER A 49 -5.70 -14.87 9.84
N PRO A 50 -5.76 -14.14 8.72
CA PRO A 50 -4.68 -14.12 7.76
C PRO A 50 -3.53 -13.21 8.21
N GLY A 51 -2.30 -13.63 7.92
CA GLY A 51 -1.09 -12.83 8.03
C GLY A 51 -0.57 -12.51 6.64
N PHE A 52 -0.33 -11.23 6.36
CA PHE A 52 0.30 -10.77 5.13
C PHE A 52 1.64 -10.10 5.47
N VAL A 53 2.67 -10.42 4.70
CA VAL A 53 3.90 -9.63 4.65
C VAL A 53 3.95 -9.00 3.27
N LEU A 54 3.89 -7.67 3.24
CA LEU A 54 3.96 -6.88 2.01
C LEU A 54 5.38 -6.36 1.83
N ALA A 55 5.95 -6.57 0.64
CA ALA A 55 7.17 -5.89 0.21
C ALA A 55 6.76 -4.58 -0.48
N VAL A 56 7.16 -3.45 0.09
CA VAL A 56 6.87 -2.14 -0.50
C VAL A 56 8.18 -1.51 -0.93
N ARG A 57 8.21 -1.06 -2.18
CA ARG A 57 9.34 -0.32 -2.76
C ARG A 57 8.90 1.10 -3.07
N VAL A 58 9.65 2.06 -2.54
CA VAL A 58 9.36 3.49 -2.66
C VAL A 58 10.49 4.17 -3.39
N GLU A 59 10.23 4.64 -4.60
CA GLU A 59 11.22 5.35 -5.41
C GLU A 59 11.08 6.86 -5.25
N ASN A 60 12.18 7.54 -4.98
CA ASN A 60 12.23 8.98 -4.85
C ASN A 60 12.82 9.62 -6.12
N PRO A 61 12.01 10.25 -6.98
CA PRO A 61 12.50 10.93 -8.19
C PRO A 61 13.15 12.29 -7.90
N ARG A 62 13.17 12.75 -6.64
CA ARG A 62 13.75 14.05 -6.25
C ARG A 62 15.27 13.96 -6.23
N VAL A 63 15.91 15.01 -6.75
CA VAL A 63 17.37 15.06 -6.92
C VAL A 63 18.06 15.65 -5.69
N LEU A 64 17.42 16.57 -5.00
CA LEU A 64 18.06 17.39 -3.97
C LEU A 64 17.68 16.99 -2.55
N VAL A 65 16.56 16.29 -2.37
CA VAL A 65 16.03 16.00 -1.04
C VAL A 65 15.60 14.54 -0.89
N PRO A 66 15.82 13.92 0.28
CA PRO A 66 15.24 12.63 0.59
C PRO A 66 13.72 12.74 0.76
N TRP A 67 13.03 11.63 0.59
CA TRP A 67 11.60 11.49 0.88
C TRP A 67 11.42 10.66 2.15
N CYS A 68 11.03 11.29 3.26
CA CYS A 68 10.89 10.64 4.56
C CYS A 68 9.43 10.54 5.00
N CYS A 69 9.05 9.37 5.51
CA CYS A 69 7.72 9.07 6.03
C CYS A 69 7.82 8.70 7.51
N ALA A 70 6.93 9.23 8.36
CA ALA A 70 6.85 8.95 9.79
C ALA A 70 6.46 7.50 10.11
N GLY A 71 5.99 6.78 9.10
CA GLY A 71 5.24 5.56 9.23
C GLY A 71 3.78 5.78 8.84
N GLY A 72 2.94 4.80 9.14
CA GLY A 72 1.57 4.80 8.66
C GLY A 72 0.80 3.56 9.08
N GLN A 73 -0.31 3.33 8.39
CA GLN A 73 -1.15 2.16 8.56
C GLN A 73 -1.42 1.54 7.19
N ALA A 74 -1.28 0.23 7.08
CA ALA A 74 -1.69 -0.55 5.93
C ALA A 74 -2.94 -1.36 6.26
N VAL A 75 -3.82 -1.51 5.28
CA VAL A 75 -5.01 -2.35 5.33
C VAL A 75 -5.05 -3.19 4.05
N VAL A 76 -5.23 -4.50 4.21
CA VAL A 76 -5.48 -5.43 3.11
C VAL A 76 -6.97 -5.75 3.12
N SER A 77 -7.64 -5.58 1.98
CA SER A 77 -9.08 -5.80 1.85
C SER A 77 -9.41 -6.69 0.64
N TYR A 78 -10.51 -7.42 0.73
CA TYR A 78 -11.04 -8.24 -0.36
C TYR A 78 -12.55 -8.08 -0.41
N GLY A 79 -13.09 -7.73 -1.59
CA GLY A 79 -14.53 -7.47 -1.76
C GLY A 79 -15.11 -6.44 -0.77
N GLY A 80 -14.31 -5.47 -0.37
CA GLY A 80 -14.69 -4.43 0.61
C GLY A 80 -14.54 -4.83 2.09
N VAL A 81 -14.15 -6.09 2.40
CA VAL A 81 -13.91 -6.54 3.78
C VAL A 81 -12.43 -6.45 4.11
N SER A 82 -12.08 -5.81 5.23
CA SER A 82 -10.70 -5.75 5.72
C SER A 82 -10.25 -7.12 6.23
N LEU A 83 -9.31 -7.74 5.51
CA LEU A 83 -8.72 -9.03 5.87
C LEU A 83 -7.61 -8.89 6.91
N ALA A 84 -6.82 -7.82 6.83
CA ALA A 84 -5.71 -7.60 7.74
C ALA A 84 -5.34 -6.12 7.82
N TRP A 85 -4.69 -5.72 8.91
CA TRP A 85 -4.12 -4.38 9.05
C TRP A 85 -2.79 -4.44 9.80
N GLY A 86 -1.93 -3.46 9.59
CA GLY A 86 -0.63 -3.40 10.25
C GLY A 86 0.06 -2.05 10.15
N PRO A 87 1.00 -1.74 11.06
CA PRO A 87 1.75 -0.50 11.03
C PRO A 87 2.74 -0.49 9.87
N VAL A 88 2.83 0.63 9.16
CA VAL A 88 3.92 0.89 8.21
C VAL A 88 5.07 1.54 8.98
N PRO A 89 6.30 1.00 8.94
CA PRO A 89 7.44 1.58 9.64
C PRO A 89 7.84 2.94 9.05
N ARG A 90 8.54 3.73 9.86
CA ARG A 90 9.23 4.94 9.38
C ARG A 90 10.29 4.53 8.35
N PHE A 91 10.39 5.29 7.26
CA PHE A 91 11.40 5.08 6.24
C PHE A 91 11.82 6.39 5.57
N CYS A 92 12.99 6.38 4.92
CA CYS A 92 13.45 7.47 4.06
C CYS A 92 14.03 6.90 2.77
N ALA A 93 13.54 7.36 1.62
CA ALA A 93 14.14 7.11 0.32
C ALA A 93 15.09 8.26 -0.03
N LEU A 94 16.38 7.96 -0.23
CA LEU A 94 17.38 8.97 -0.58
C LEU A 94 17.09 9.61 -1.95
N SER A 95 17.73 10.74 -2.23
CA SER A 95 17.60 11.43 -3.53
C SER A 95 17.95 10.51 -4.69
N LYS A 96 17.09 10.43 -5.71
CA LYS A 96 17.17 9.48 -6.85
C LYS A 96 17.31 8.00 -6.44
N GLY A 97 16.98 7.68 -5.19
CA GLY A 97 17.11 6.33 -4.63
C GLY A 97 15.77 5.65 -4.45
N ALA A 98 15.82 4.45 -3.88
CA ALA A 98 14.65 3.70 -3.45
C ALA A 98 14.80 3.28 -1.98
N ALA A 99 13.67 3.13 -1.29
CA ALA A 99 13.58 2.46 -0.01
C ALA A 99 12.73 1.20 -0.16
N GLU A 100 13.19 0.12 0.45
CA GLU A 100 12.44 -1.14 0.53
C GLU A 100 12.04 -1.38 1.98
N LEU A 101 10.80 -1.76 2.19
CA LEU A 101 10.26 -2.03 3.51
C LEU A 101 9.37 -3.27 3.50
N ALA A 102 9.38 -3.99 4.62
CA ALA A 102 8.44 -5.06 4.89
C ALA A 102 7.32 -4.55 5.80
N VAL A 103 6.07 -4.71 5.39
CA VAL A 103 4.89 -4.35 6.19
C VAL A 103 4.15 -5.62 6.56
N ALA A 104 4.16 -5.94 7.85
CA ALA A 104 3.39 -7.06 8.39
C ALA A 104 1.98 -6.59 8.75
N ALA A 105 0.97 -7.16 8.11
CA ALA A 105 -0.44 -6.95 8.41
C ALA A 105 -1.06 -8.26 8.91
N LYS A 106 -1.86 -8.19 9.98
CA LYS A 106 -2.52 -9.38 10.54
C LYS A 106 -4.02 -9.13 10.70
N GLY A 107 -4.82 -10.10 10.31
CA GLY A 107 -6.24 -10.21 10.63
C GLY A 107 -6.45 -11.17 11.79
N ARG A 108 -7.38 -10.84 12.68
CA ARG A 108 -7.84 -11.74 13.73
C ARG A 108 -9.33 -11.89 13.62
N GLY A 109 -9.80 -13.12 13.45
CA GLY A 109 -11.23 -13.40 13.54
C GLY A 109 -12.06 -12.73 12.43
N VAL A 110 -11.50 -12.55 11.22
CA VAL A 110 -12.20 -11.86 10.13
C VAL A 110 -13.31 -12.75 9.58
N GLY A 111 -14.55 -12.30 9.74
CA GLY A 111 -15.73 -12.96 9.19
C GLY A 111 -15.96 -12.57 7.73
N LEU A 112 -16.13 -13.57 6.86
CA LEU A 112 -16.59 -13.37 5.49
C LEU A 112 -18.04 -13.85 5.39
N SER A 113 -18.87 -13.13 4.64
CA SER A 113 -20.20 -13.64 4.29
C SER A 113 -20.08 -14.92 3.47
N ASP A 114 -21.08 -15.79 3.52
CA ASP A 114 -21.03 -17.06 2.80
C ASP A 114 -20.87 -16.87 1.28
N ASP A 115 -21.46 -15.81 0.71
CA ASP A 115 -21.27 -15.45 -0.70
C ASP A 115 -19.84 -15.00 -1.01
N LEU A 116 -19.30 -14.06 -0.22
CA LEU A 116 -17.94 -13.56 -0.42
C LEU A 116 -16.90 -14.67 -0.23
N ARG A 117 -17.13 -15.57 0.74
CA ARG A 117 -16.28 -16.74 0.97
C ARG A 117 -16.31 -17.71 -0.21
N ARG A 118 -17.48 -17.98 -0.79
CA ARG A 118 -17.60 -18.84 -1.98
C ARG A 118 -16.87 -18.24 -3.18
N THR A 119 -17.04 -16.95 -3.42
CA THR A 119 -16.33 -16.23 -4.48
C THR A 119 -14.83 -16.25 -4.25
N PHE A 120 -14.37 -15.94 -3.03
CA PHE A 120 -12.97 -16.00 -2.67
C PHE A 120 -12.39 -17.41 -2.88
N ALA A 121 -13.09 -18.47 -2.46
CA ALA A 121 -12.64 -19.84 -2.68
C ALA A 121 -12.57 -20.21 -4.16
N ALA A 122 -13.51 -19.76 -4.99
CA ALA A 122 -13.47 -19.99 -6.42
C ALA A 122 -12.27 -19.28 -7.08
N GLU A 123 -12.06 -18.00 -6.78
CA GLU A 123 -10.92 -17.22 -7.28
C GLU A 123 -9.58 -17.75 -6.78
N TRP A 124 -9.54 -18.18 -5.51
CA TRP A 124 -8.36 -18.80 -4.90
C TRP A 124 -7.99 -20.10 -5.60
N ASN A 125 -8.97 -20.97 -5.86
CA ASN A 125 -8.74 -22.22 -6.59
C ASN A 125 -8.37 -21.97 -8.06
N ALA A 126 -8.86 -20.88 -8.66
CA ALA A 126 -8.48 -20.46 -10.01
C ALA A 126 -7.12 -19.73 -10.08
N GLY A 127 -6.51 -19.40 -8.94
CA GLY A 127 -5.25 -18.65 -8.88
C GLY A 127 -5.36 -17.16 -9.21
N THR A 128 -6.56 -16.57 -9.11
CA THR A 128 -6.85 -15.21 -9.58
C THR A 128 -7.36 -14.26 -8.50
N ALA A 129 -7.36 -14.65 -7.22
CA ALA A 129 -7.88 -13.81 -6.14
C ALA A 129 -7.15 -12.45 -6.05
N ARG A 130 -7.91 -11.36 -6.11
CA ARG A 130 -7.39 -9.97 -6.09
C ARG A 130 -7.81 -9.27 -4.81
N ALA A 131 -6.84 -8.99 -3.96
CA ALA A 131 -7.00 -8.11 -2.81
C ALA A 131 -6.61 -6.66 -3.17
N VAL A 132 -6.99 -5.73 -2.31
CA VAL A 132 -6.59 -4.32 -2.40
C VAL A 132 -5.83 -3.95 -1.14
N VAL A 133 -4.65 -3.38 -1.31
CA VAL A 133 -3.85 -2.78 -0.26
C VAL A 133 -4.08 -1.27 -0.28
N GLU A 134 -4.50 -0.74 0.86
CA GLU A 134 -4.52 0.69 1.14
C GLU A 134 -3.42 0.99 2.16
N MET A 135 -2.56 1.97 1.88
CA MET A 135 -1.61 2.49 2.87
C MET A 135 -1.84 3.97 3.10
N LYS A 136 -2.09 4.31 4.37
CA LYS A 136 -2.16 5.67 4.86
C LYS A 136 -0.83 6.03 5.50
N LEU A 137 -0.08 6.92 4.86
CA LEU A 137 1.26 7.33 5.26
C LEU A 137 1.25 8.75 5.84
N PHE A 138 2.00 8.95 6.92
CA PHE A 138 2.14 10.25 7.56
C PHE A 138 3.51 10.83 7.21
N TYR A 139 3.57 12.04 6.67
CA TYR A 139 4.84 12.69 6.32
C TYR A 139 5.53 13.26 7.57
N LEU A 140 6.85 13.10 7.68
CA LEU A 140 7.65 13.87 8.64
C LEU A 140 8.13 15.14 7.97
N ASP A 141 8.05 16.25 8.71
CA ASP A 141 8.69 17.51 8.36
C ASP A 141 10.18 17.25 8.02
N ASN A 142 10.55 17.28 6.75
CA ASN A 142 11.95 17.45 6.36
C ASN A 142 12.16 18.91 5.96
N GLY A 143 12.19 19.78 6.97
CA GLY A 143 12.60 21.17 6.80
C GLY A 143 14.05 21.23 6.35
N TRP A 144 14.28 21.38 5.05
CA TRP A 144 15.43 22.12 4.54
C TRP A 144 14.94 23.53 4.22
N SER A 145 15.67 24.54 4.70
CA SER A 145 15.31 25.95 4.68
C SER A 145 14.66 26.40 3.37
N ASN A 146 13.43 26.92 3.46
CA ASN A 146 12.62 27.61 2.44
C ASN A 146 11.69 26.77 1.53
N THR A 147 11.51 25.47 1.72
CA THR A 147 10.37 24.75 1.10
C THR A 147 9.23 24.55 2.10
N PRO A 148 7.95 24.81 1.75
CA PRO A 148 6.83 24.57 2.64
C PRO A 148 6.86 23.12 3.12
N ALA A 149 6.92 22.93 4.43
CA ALA A 149 6.84 21.62 5.05
C ALA A 149 5.46 21.01 4.74
N TYR A 150 5.42 20.02 3.85
CA TYR A 150 4.18 19.33 3.53
C TYR A 150 3.81 18.39 4.68
N LYS A 151 2.99 18.87 5.62
CA LYS A 151 2.24 18.00 6.54
C LYS A 151 1.03 17.45 5.79
N GLY A 152 1.08 16.18 5.46
CA GLY A 152 0.04 15.53 4.68
C GLY A 152 -0.10 14.06 4.98
N VAL A 153 -1.28 13.54 4.67
CA VAL A 153 -1.53 12.11 4.57
C VAL A 153 -1.41 11.73 3.09
N SER A 154 -0.52 10.80 2.78
CA SER A 154 -0.49 10.15 1.47
C SER A 154 -1.26 8.85 1.54
N LEU A 155 -2.12 8.63 0.55
CA LEU A 155 -2.93 7.43 0.43
C LEU A 155 -2.47 6.66 -0.80
N VAL A 156 -1.98 5.44 -0.59
CA VAL A 156 -1.49 4.57 -1.65
C VAL A 156 -2.46 3.40 -1.80
N TRP A 157 -2.94 3.18 -3.02
CA TRP A 157 -3.85 2.09 -3.35
C TRP A 157 -3.19 1.17 -4.36
N ARG A 158 -3.11 -0.13 -4.05
CA ARG A 158 -2.54 -1.13 -4.95
C ARG A 158 -3.35 -2.41 -4.95
N GLN A 159 -3.59 -2.94 -6.14
CA GLN A 159 -4.13 -4.28 -6.28
C GLN A 159 -3.02 -5.29 -5.96
N LEU A 160 -3.36 -6.31 -5.18
CA LEU A 160 -2.47 -7.37 -4.75
C LEU A 160 -3.03 -8.70 -5.23
N THR A 161 -2.27 -9.41 -6.06
CA THR A 161 -2.63 -10.77 -6.47
C THR A 161 -2.25 -11.72 -5.36
N LEU A 162 -3.19 -12.53 -4.89
CA LEU A 162 -2.94 -13.56 -3.90
C LEU A 162 -2.69 -14.89 -4.62
N PRO A 163 -1.53 -15.55 -4.40
CA PRO A 163 -1.24 -16.83 -5.01
C PRO A 163 -2.18 -17.88 -4.43
N GLY A 164 -3.06 -18.40 -5.28
CA GLY A 164 -3.96 -19.48 -4.94
C GLY A 164 -3.24 -20.82 -4.83
N GLN A 165 -3.94 -21.83 -4.28
CA GLN A 165 -3.40 -23.18 -4.08
C GLN A 165 -3.22 -23.96 -5.41
N GLY A 166 -3.70 -23.43 -6.54
CA GLY A 166 -3.55 -23.99 -7.88
C GLY A 166 -2.52 -23.30 -8.78
N ALA A 167 -1.66 -22.44 -8.23
CA ALA A 167 -0.54 -21.89 -9.01
C ALA A 167 0.48 -23.02 -9.30
N PRO A 168 0.88 -23.23 -10.58
CA PRO A 168 1.90 -24.22 -10.94
C PRO A 168 3.28 -23.90 -10.35
#